data_AF-A0A397SVT3-F1
#
_entry.id   AF-A0A397SVT3-F1
#
_cell.length_a   1.000
_cell.length_b   1.000
_cell.length_c   1.000
_cell.angle_alpha   90.00
_cell.angle_beta   90.00
_cell.angle_gamma   90.00
#
_symmetry.space_group_name_H-M   'P 1'
#
loop_
_entity.id
_entity.type
_entity.pdbx_description
1 polymer ?
#
loop_
_entity_poly.entity_id
_entity_poly.type
_entity_poly.pdbx_seq_one_letter_code
_entity_poly.pdbx_strand_id
1 'polypeptide(L)'
;MALAGYYEITLCAFGNLDEINLNEQPNNLNSYNSEEEIDIDQKFPLAKGWALKGNQKLGGRGGKRMKKEVKALLELFFLNGNRRSEDRMNAQSMRDELLKYVEAGELEEGDIPKVNTIQNWINTYARIFKERATERDLANECEKLTRGSSIKEVKIFKKFAKEGQRYIAKPLTKYATGVTPGRHKAVTFAEFLPKISKEGKKRGRGRGRSRDQEA
;
A
#
# COMPACT_ATOMS: atom_id res chain seq x y z
N MET A 1 6.09 -33.28 -22.64
CA MET A 1 4.79 -33.13 -23.35
C MET A 1 3.67 -33.20 -22.32
N ALA A 2 3.32 -32.05 -21.71
CA ALA A 2 2.33 -31.97 -20.64
C ALA A 2 1.43 -30.74 -20.87
N LEU A 3 0.70 -30.76 -21.98
CA LEU A 3 -0.28 -29.73 -22.36
C LEU A 3 -1.53 -30.42 -22.91
N ALA A 4 -2.08 -31.39 -22.17
CA ALA A 4 -3.32 -32.08 -22.55
C ALA A 4 -4.31 -32.25 -21.38
N GLY A 5 -4.05 -31.65 -20.22
CA GLY A 5 -4.91 -31.78 -19.03
C GLY A 5 -5.71 -30.54 -18.65
N TYR A 6 -5.52 -29.40 -19.35
CA TYR A 6 -6.08 -28.11 -18.95
C TYR A 6 -7.32 -27.68 -19.75
N TYR A 7 -7.79 -28.46 -20.72
CA TYR A 7 -8.90 -28.06 -21.61
C TYR A 7 -10.18 -28.88 -21.42
N GLU A 8 -10.15 -30.02 -20.72
CA GLU A 8 -11.35 -30.87 -20.58
C GLU A 8 -12.26 -30.48 -19.40
N ILE A 9 -11.81 -29.66 -18.45
CA ILE A 9 -12.66 -29.26 -17.31
C ILE A 9 -13.64 -28.14 -17.68
N THR A 10 -13.41 -27.42 -18.80
CA THR A 10 -14.26 -26.29 -19.22
C THR A 10 -15.46 -26.68 -20.09
N LEU A 11 -15.62 -27.96 -20.46
CA LEU A 11 -16.58 -28.41 -21.47
C LEU A 11 -17.74 -29.27 -20.93
N CYS A 12 -18.00 -29.25 -19.61
CA CYS A 12 -19.17 -29.94 -19.02
C CYS A 12 -20.32 -29.01 -18.58
N ALA A 13 -20.24 -27.69 -18.82
CA ALA A 13 -21.25 -26.74 -18.34
C ALA A 13 -22.13 -26.09 -19.42
N PHE A 14 -21.97 -26.46 -20.69
CA PHE A 14 -22.80 -25.94 -21.78
C PHE A 14 -23.25 -27.08 -22.69
N GLY A 15 -24.42 -27.64 -22.39
CA GLY A 15 -25.02 -28.69 -23.20
C GLY A 15 -26.46 -28.98 -22.79
N ASN A 16 -27.37 -28.09 -23.19
CA ASN A 16 -28.72 -28.38 -23.72
C ASN A 16 -29.56 -27.10 -23.68
N LEU A 17 -29.49 -26.34 -24.76
CA LEU A 17 -30.56 -25.43 -25.16
C LEU A 17 -31.15 -26.01 -26.43
N ASP A 18 -32.16 -26.84 -26.25
CA ASP A 18 -33.00 -27.27 -27.37
C ASP A 18 -33.79 -26.06 -27.88
N GLU A 19 -33.68 -25.88 -29.20
CA GLU A 19 -34.61 -25.22 -30.12
C GLU A 19 -35.41 -24.01 -29.62
N ILE A 20 -34.94 -22.82 -30.01
CA ILE A 20 -35.84 -21.68 -30.20
C ILE A 20 -35.71 -21.22 -31.66
N ASN A 21 -36.81 -21.44 -32.37
CA ASN A 21 -37.12 -21.10 -33.74
C ASN A 21 -36.75 -19.64 -34.07
N LEU A 22 -35.78 -19.43 -34.97
CA LEU A 22 -35.45 -18.12 -35.54
C LEU A 22 -36.42 -17.80 -36.68
N ASN A 23 -37.61 -17.34 -36.33
CA ASN A 23 -38.48 -16.72 -37.31
C ASN A 23 -39.27 -15.59 -36.66
N GLU A 24 -38.69 -14.39 -36.62
CA GLU A 24 -39.43 -13.13 -36.78
C GLU A 24 -38.47 -11.97 -37.11
N GLN A 25 -38.85 -11.22 -38.14
CA GLN A 25 -38.15 -10.09 -38.76
C GLN A 25 -38.01 -8.88 -37.81
N PRO A 26 -37.07 -7.95 -38.05
CA PRO A 26 -36.83 -6.82 -37.15
C PRO A 26 -37.97 -5.78 -37.25
N ASN A 27 -38.96 -5.90 -36.37
CA ASN A 27 -40.01 -4.90 -36.26
C ASN A 27 -39.52 -3.68 -35.47
N ASN A 28 -39.12 -2.68 -36.25
CA ASN A 28 -39.36 -1.25 -36.05
C ASN A 28 -39.17 -0.69 -34.62
N LEU A 29 -37.99 -0.09 -34.39
CA LEU A 29 -37.70 0.79 -33.27
C LEU A 29 -38.50 2.11 -33.40
N ASN A 30 -39.80 2.07 -33.11
CA ASN A 30 -40.55 3.29 -32.79
C ASN A 30 -41.89 2.99 -32.11
N SER A 31 -41.84 2.57 -30.85
CA SER A 31 -42.99 2.70 -29.94
C SER A 31 -42.55 2.53 -28.49
N TYR A 32 -41.74 3.46 -27.97
CA TYR A 32 -41.59 3.66 -26.53
C TYR A 32 -42.18 5.01 -26.17
N ASN A 33 -43.51 5.08 -26.21
CA ASN A 33 -44.28 6.08 -25.49
C ASN A 33 -45.44 5.36 -24.80
N SER A 34 -45.08 4.56 -23.81
CA SER A 34 -45.94 4.26 -22.68
C SER A 34 -45.02 4.26 -21.47
N GLU A 35 -45.01 5.37 -20.76
CA GLU A 35 -44.64 5.41 -19.35
C GLU A 35 -45.68 4.57 -18.61
N GLU A 36 -45.62 3.23 -18.76
CA GLU A 36 -46.22 2.35 -17.78
C GLU A 36 -45.42 2.59 -16.52
N GLU A 37 -45.95 3.47 -15.67
CA GLU A 37 -45.55 3.64 -14.29
C GLU A 37 -45.66 2.26 -13.65
N ILE A 38 -44.56 1.50 -13.69
CA ILE A 38 -44.50 0.17 -13.09
C ILE A 38 -44.72 0.42 -11.62
N ASP A 39 -45.94 0.10 -11.16
CA ASP A 39 -46.30 0.12 -9.76
C ASP A 39 -45.31 -0.79 -9.03
N ILE A 40 -44.32 -0.16 -8.38
CA ILE A 40 -43.22 -0.86 -7.72
C ILE A 40 -43.80 -1.74 -6.60
N ASP A 41 -44.95 -1.34 -6.03
CA ASP A 41 -45.69 -2.12 -5.03
C ASP A 41 -46.33 -3.39 -5.66
N GLN A 42 -46.67 -3.40 -6.96
CA GLN A 42 -47.09 -4.61 -7.68
C GLN A 42 -45.91 -5.50 -8.08
N LYS A 43 -44.80 -4.91 -8.53
CA LYS A 43 -43.63 -5.68 -9.00
C LYS A 43 -42.83 -6.28 -7.85
N PHE A 44 -42.76 -5.58 -6.72
CA PHE A 44 -42.08 -6.01 -5.50
C PHE A 44 -42.96 -5.71 -4.30
N PRO A 45 -43.90 -6.61 -3.94
CA PRO A 45 -44.83 -6.43 -2.82
C PRO A 45 -44.13 -6.60 -1.47
N LEU A 46 -43.11 -5.77 -1.21
CA LEU A 46 -42.37 -5.73 0.04
C LEU A 46 -42.95 -4.64 0.92
N ALA A 47 -43.23 -4.97 2.18
CA ALA A 47 -43.75 -4.00 3.14
C ALA A 47 -42.82 -2.77 3.23
N LYS A 48 -43.42 -1.57 3.25
CA LYS A 48 -42.69 -0.30 3.40
C LYS A 48 -41.76 -0.38 4.62
N GLY A 49 -40.47 -0.16 4.39
CA GLY A 49 -39.46 -0.23 5.42
C GLY A 49 -38.77 -1.60 5.60
N TRP A 50 -38.94 -2.55 4.68
CA TRP A 50 -38.20 -3.83 4.69
C TRP A 50 -36.67 -3.67 4.66
N ALA A 51 -36.17 -2.63 4.00
CA ALA A 51 -34.75 -2.30 3.89
C ALA A 51 -34.25 -1.38 5.01
N LEU A 52 -35.13 -0.90 5.91
CA LEU A 52 -34.71 -0.03 7.00
C LEU A 52 -33.93 -0.84 8.03
N LYS A 53 -32.74 -0.34 8.39
CA LYS A 53 -31.86 -0.95 9.38
C LYS A 53 -32.56 -1.16 10.73
N GLY A 54 -33.45 -0.24 11.13
CA GLY A 54 -34.24 -0.36 12.36
C GLY A 54 -35.26 -1.51 12.33
N ASN A 55 -35.71 -1.92 11.15
CA ASN A 55 -36.64 -3.04 10.96
C ASN A 55 -35.91 -4.37 10.68
N GLN A 56 -34.57 -4.34 10.65
CA GLN A 56 -33.77 -5.54 10.49
C GLN A 56 -33.96 -6.45 11.71
N LYS A 57 -34.77 -7.50 11.55
CA LYS A 57 -34.80 -8.62 12.48
C LYS A 57 -33.49 -9.37 12.35
N LEU A 58 -32.50 -9.02 13.15
CA LEU A 58 -31.36 -9.91 13.40
C LEU A 58 -31.94 -11.14 14.08
N GLY A 59 -32.28 -12.17 13.30
CA GLY A 59 -32.61 -13.48 13.85
C GLY A 59 -31.52 -13.85 14.84
N GLY A 60 -31.91 -14.27 16.06
CA GLY A 60 -31.03 -14.51 17.18
C GLY A 60 -29.98 -15.59 16.89
N ARG A 61 -28.98 -15.27 16.07
CA ARG A 61 -27.77 -16.06 15.83
C ARG A 61 -26.84 -15.80 17.00
N GLY A 62 -27.26 -16.26 18.17
CA GLY A 62 -26.59 -16.05 19.44
C GLY A 62 -26.53 -17.34 20.23
N GLY A 63 -26.09 -18.44 19.63
CA GLY A 63 -25.67 -19.60 20.40
C GLY A 63 -24.56 -19.23 21.39
N LYS A 64 -24.41 -20.01 22.47
CA LYS A 64 -23.34 -19.82 23.46
C LYS A 64 -22.00 -19.66 22.74
N ARG A 65 -21.35 -18.52 22.95
CA ARG A 65 -20.04 -18.23 22.34
C ARG A 65 -18.99 -19.08 23.04
N MET A 66 -18.07 -19.66 22.26
CA MET A 66 -16.91 -20.38 22.80
C MET A 66 -16.06 -19.43 23.66
N LYS A 67 -15.66 -19.89 24.85
CA LYS A 67 -14.78 -19.13 25.76
C LYS A 67 -13.45 -18.80 25.08
N LYS A 68 -12.84 -17.67 25.50
CA LYS A 68 -11.57 -17.20 24.92
C LYS A 68 -10.42 -18.15 25.21
N GLU A 69 -10.39 -18.74 26.40
CA GLU A 69 -9.39 -19.71 26.84
C GLU A 69 -9.38 -20.96 25.96
N VAL A 70 -10.57 -21.53 25.72
CA VAL A 70 -10.72 -22.68 24.81
C VAL A 70 -10.22 -22.34 23.40
N LYS A 71 -10.52 -21.15 22.88
CA LYS A 71 -9.97 -20.71 21.59
C LYS A 71 -8.46 -20.61 21.60
N ALA A 72 -7.87 -20.05 22.66
CA ALA A 72 -6.42 -19.92 22.79
C ALA A 72 -5.72 -21.29 22.81
N LEU A 73 -6.30 -22.28 23.50
CA LEU A 73 -5.80 -23.65 23.49
C LEU A 73 -5.90 -24.30 22.11
N LEU A 74 -7.04 -24.16 21.43
CA LEU A 74 -7.21 -24.65 20.06
C LEU A 74 -6.21 -24.01 19.08
N GLU A 75 -5.93 -22.72 19.24
CA GLU A 75 -4.89 -22.02 18.47
C GLU A 75 -3.50 -22.60 18.75
N LEU A 76 -3.17 -22.85 20.03
CA LEU A 76 -1.89 -23.44 20.42
C LEU A 76 -1.70 -24.84 19.82
N PHE A 77 -2.70 -25.71 19.92
CA PHE A 77 -2.67 -27.04 19.34
C PHE A 77 -2.48 -27.01 17.82
N PHE A 78 -3.22 -26.12 17.13
CA PHE A 78 -3.11 -25.97 15.68
C PHE A 78 -1.72 -25.48 15.26
N LEU A 79 -1.16 -24.50 15.97
CA LEU A 79 0.16 -23.94 15.66
C LEU A 79 1.29 -24.93 15.94
N ASN A 80 1.20 -25.73 17.01
CA ASN A 80 2.15 -26.80 17.28
C ASN A 80 2.18 -27.83 16.15
N GLY A 81 1.01 -28.24 15.65
CA GLY A 81 0.90 -29.14 14.50
C GLY A 81 1.38 -28.58 13.17
N ASN A 82 1.48 -27.25 13.04
CA ASN A 82 2.12 -26.60 11.89
C ASN A 82 3.64 -26.54 12.03
N ARG A 83 4.17 -26.54 13.26
CA ARG A 83 5.61 -26.55 13.55
C ARG A 83 6.20 -27.95 13.43
N ARG A 84 5.47 -28.97 13.89
CA ARG A 84 5.86 -30.38 13.88
C ARG A 84 4.69 -31.21 13.37
N SER A 85 4.95 -32.06 12.38
CA SER A 85 3.92 -32.93 11.80
C SER A 85 3.38 -33.94 12.81
N GLU A 86 4.22 -34.39 13.73
CA GLU A 86 3.91 -35.40 14.74
C GLU A 86 2.92 -34.86 15.78
N ASP A 87 2.98 -33.56 16.04
CA ASP A 87 2.11 -32.86 17.00
C ASP A 87 0.79 -32.41 16.33
N ARG A 88 0.53 -32.80 15.08
CA ARG A 88 -0.71 -32.43 14.38
C ARG A 88 -1.90 -33.17 14.96
N MET A 89 -2.73 -32.44 15.68
CA MET A 89 -3.96 -32.97 16.28
C MET A 89 -5.14 -32.92 15.31
N ASN A 90 -5.93 -34.00 15.30
CA ASN A 90 -7.26 -34.00 14.70
C ASN A 90 -8.29 -33.38 15.68
N ALA A 91 -9.52 -33.15 15.23
CA ALA A 91 -10.55 -32.53 16.08
C ALA A 91 -10.91 -33.37 17.32
N GLN A 92 -10.80 -34.70 17.24
CA GLN A 92 -11.04 -35.60 18.37
C GLN A 92 -9.91 -35.48 19.40
N SER A 93 -8.66 -35.58 18.95
CA SER A 93 -7.47 -35.43 19.78
C SER A 93 -7.44 -34.06 20.46
N MET A 94 -7.80 -32.98 19.76
CA MET A 94 -7.92 -31.65 20.39
C MET A 94 -8.99 -31.62 21.49
N ARG A 95 -10.12 -32.33 21.29
CA ARG A 95 -11.15 -32.43 22.32
C ARG A 95 -10.66 -33.23 23.53
N ASP A 96 -9.94 -34.31 23.30
CA ASP A 96 -9.41 -35.17 24.36
C ASP A 96 -8.33 -34.43 25.18
N GLU A 97 -7.48 -33.62 24.54
CA GLU A 97 -6.57 -32.73 25.25
C GLU A 97 -7.32 -31.69 26.08
N LEU A 98 -8.40 -31.09 25.58
CA LEU A 98 -9.23 -30.16 26.35
C LEU A 98 -9.87 -30.82 27.58
N LEU A 99 -10.18 -32.11 27.54
CA LEU A 99 -10.72 -32.84 28.69
C LEU A 99 -9.71 -32.94 29.84
N LYS A 100 -8.40 -33.02 29.55
CA LYS A 100 -7.37 -32.99 30.60
C LYS A 100 -7.36 -31.68 31.39
N TYR A 101 -7.69 -30.56 30.74
CA TYR A 101 -7.83 -29.26 31.41
C TYR A 101 -9.10 -29.17 32.26
N VAL A 102 -10.13 -29.94 31.94
CA VAL A 102 -11.32 -30.09 32.80
C VAL A 102 -10.98 -30.94 34.02
N GLU A 103 -10.22 -32.02 33.86
CA GLU A 103 -9.72 -32.83 34.98
C GLU A 103 -8.84 -32.01 35.93
N ALA A 104 -8.03 -31.11 35.39
CA ALA A 104 -7.22 -30.17 36.17
C ALA A 104 -8.04 -29.05 36.85
N GLY A 105 -9.33 -28.91 36.52
CA GLY A 105 -10.21 -27.86 37.05
C GLY A 105 -9.97 -26.48 36.45
N GLU A 106 -9.20 -26.37 35.37
CA GLU A 106 -8.94 -25.09 34.67
C GLU A 106 -10.08 -24.69 33.73
N LEU A 107 -10.84 -25.67 33.22
CA LEU A 107 -11.99 -25.46 32.33
C LEU A 107 -13.26 -26.12 32.89
N GLU A 108 -14.42 -25.55 32.59
CA GLU A 108 -15.71 -26.19 32.87
C GLU A 108 -16.10 -27.11 31.70
N GLU A 109 -16.65 -28.30 32.00
CA GLU A 109 -17.09 -29.26 30.99
C GLU A 109 -18.11 -28.64 30.00
N GLY A 110 -18.97 -27.76 30.51
CA GLY A 110 -19.98 -27.05 29.71
C GLY A 110 -19.42 -26.05 28.69
N ASP A 111 -18.11 -25.81 28.68
CA ASP A 111 -17.44 -24.95 27.69
C ASP A 111 -16.70 -25.72 26.62
N ILE A 112 -16.52 -27.04 26.79
CA ILE A 112 -15.90 -27.87 25.78
C ILE A 112 -16.81 -27.90 24.54
N PRO A 113 -16.33 -27.44 23.39
CA PRO A 113 -17.08 -27.52 22.16
C PRO A 113 -17.18 -28.97 21.67
N LYS A 114 -18.25 -29.25 20.92
CA LYS A 114 -18.42 -30.53 20.24
C LYS A 114 -17.34 -30.71 19.18
N VAL A 115 -16.99 -31.96 18.87
CA VAL A 115 -15.98 -32.32 17.87
C VAL A 115 -16.26 -31.65 16.52
N ASN A 116 -17.52 -31.64 16.06
CA ASN A 116 -17.91 -30.97 14.81
C ASN A 116 -17.65 -29.46 14.83
N THR A 117 -17.82 -28.83 16.00
CA THR A 117 -17.53 -27.40 16.18
C THR A 117 -16.03 -27.15 16.10
N ILE A 118 -15.21 -28.02 16.69
CA ILE A 118 -13.75 -27.95 16.59
C ILE A 118 -13.31 -28.15 15.14
N GLN A 119 -13.87 -29.14 14.43
CA GLN A 119 -13.53 -29.40 13.03
C GLN A 119 -13.85 -28.20 12.13
N ASN A 120 -15.04 -27.59 12.29
CA ASN A 120 -15.42 -26.38 11.57
C ASN A 120 -14.50 -25.19 11.92
N TRP A 121 -14.11 -25.09 13.19
CA TRP A 121 -13.18 -24.07 13.65
C TRP A 121 -11.80 -24.26 13.02
N ILE A 122 -11.25 -25.48 12.97
CA ILE A 122 -9.98 -25.80 12.31
C ILE A 122 -10.02 -25.39 10.84
N ASN A 123 -11.06 -25.78 10.11
CA ASN A 123 -11.20 -25.44 8.68
C ASN A 123 -11.22 -23.91 8.46
N THR A 124 -11.97 -23.20 9.29
CA THR A 124 -12.08 -21.74 9.22
C THR A 124 -10.75 -21.07 9.58
N TYR A 125 -10.12 -21.52 10.66
CA TYR A 125 -8.86 -20.97 11.15
C TYR A 125 -7.73 -21.23 10.16
N ALA A 126 -7.66 -22.42 9.56
CA ALA A 126 -6.69 -22.76 8.53
C ALA A 126 -6.83 -21.86 7.29
N ARG A 127 -8.07 -21.52 6.90
CA ARG A 127 -8.31 -20.58 5.79
C ARG A 127 -7.81 -19.18 6.15
N ILE A 128 -8.21 -18.65 7.30
CA ILE A 128 -7.78 -17.33 7.79
C ILE A 128 -6.26 -17.27 7.95
N PHE A 129 -5.64 -18.35 8.43
CA PHE A 129 -4.20 -18.45 8.58
C PHE A 129 -3.47 -18.33 7.24
N LYS A 130 -3.96 -18.98 6.19
CA LYS A 130 -3.42 -18.86 4.83
C LYS A 130 -3.65 -17.46 4.26
N GLU A 131 -4.85 -16.91 4.40
CA GLU A 131 -5.18 -15.53 3.97
C GLU A 131 -4.20 -14.52 4.60
N ARG A 132 -3.99 -14.59 5.92
CA ARG A 132 -3.04 -13.71 6.64
C ARG A 132 -1.60 -13.87 6.19
N ALA A 133 -1.17 -15.08 5.83
CA ALA A 133 0.16 -15.28 5.28
C ALA A 133 0.30 -14.54 3.95
N THR A 134 -0.68 -14.69 3.05
CA THR A 134 -0.67 -14.00 1.75
C THR A 134 -0.77 -12.47 1.88
N GLU A 135 -1.59 -11.96 2.80
CA GLU A 135 -1.69 -10.53 3.08
C GLU A 135 -0.37 -9.94 3.56
N ARG A 136 0.37 -10.67 4.42
CA ARG A 136 1.70 -10.26 4.87
C ARG A 136 2.70 -10.26 3.74
N ASP A 137 2.69 -11.27 2.88
CA ASP A 137 3.59 -11.34 1.72
C ASP A 137 3.35 -10.16 0.77
N LEU A 138 2.08 -9.84 0.48
CA LEU A 138 1.71 -8.67 -0.33
C LEU A 138 2.11 -7.35 0.34
N ALA A 139 1.90 -7.22 1.66
CA ALA A 139 2.31 -6.04 2.41
C ALA A 139 3.83 -5.84 2.37
N ASN A 140 4.60 -6.93 2.50
CA ASN A 140 6.06 -6.91 2.41
C ASN A 140 6.53 -6.51 1.01
N GLU A 141 5.90 -7.02 -0.05
CA GLU A 141 6.21 -6.59 -1.43
C GLU A 141 5.90 -5.10 -1.64
N CYS A 142 4.77 -4.62 -1.12
CA CYS A 142 4.45 -3.19 -1.16
C CYS A 142 5.48 -2.32 -0.40
N GLU A 143 5.95 -2.81 0.75
CA GLU A 143 6.99 -2.14 1.54
C GLU A 143 8.35 -2.12 0.81
N LYS A 144 8.73 -3.21 0.14
CA LYS A 144 9.94 -3.26 -0.69
C LYS A 144 9.89 -2.25 -1.84
N LEU A 145 8.74 -2.13 -2.51
CA LEU A 145 8.57 -1.18 -3.62
C LEU A 145 8.70 0.28 -3.15
N THR A 146 8.08 0.62 -2.03
CA THR A 146 8.15 1.97 -1.44
C THR A 146 9.54 2.31 -0.90
N ARG A 147 10.22 1.37 -0.22
CA ARG A 147 11.64 1.50 0.15
C ARG A 147 12.54 1.63 -1.07
N GLY A 148 12.30 0.83 -2.11
CA GLY A 148 13.07 0.89 -3.36
C GLY A 148 12.99 2.25 -4.04
N SER A 149 11.80 2.85 -4.07
CA SER A 149 11.59 4.19 -4.65
C SER A 149 12.32 5.28 -3.84
N SER A 150 12.11 5.31 -2.52
CA SER A 150 12.78 6.28 -1.64
C SER A 150 14.31 6.15 -1.63
N ILE A 151 14.86 4.92 -1.70
CA ILE A 151 16.30 4.69 -1.83
C ILE A 151 16.85 5.25 -3.15
N LYS A 152 16.10 5.13 -4.26
CA LYS A 152 16.50 5.69 -5.57
C LYS A 152 16.56 7.22 -5.50
N GLU A 153 15.55 7.86 -4.92
CA GLU A 153 15.53 9.32 -4.72
C GLU A 153 16.71 9.78 -3.87
N VAL A 154 16.95 9.16 -2.71
CA VAL A 154 18.08 9.50 -1.84
C VAL A 154 19.43 9.32 -2.54
N LYS A 155 19.59 8.29 -3.39
CA LYS A 155 20.80 8.11 -4.20
C LYS A 155 20.99 9.24 -5.22
N ILE A 156 19.91 9.66 -5.89
CA ILE A 156 19.93 10.77 -6.84
C ILE A 156 20.32 12.07 -6.12
N PHE A 157 19.75 12.36 -4.96
CA PHE A 157 20.10 13.53 -4.15
C PHE A 157 21.57 13.52 -3.71
N LYS A 158 22.09 12.38 -3.22
CA LYS A 158 23.51 12.26 -2.84
C LYS A 158 24.46 12.46 -4.03
N LYS A 159 24.10 11.95 -5.21
CA LYS A 159 24.87 12.16 -6.44
C LYS A 159 24.89 13.65 -6.81
N PHE A 160 23.72 14.30 -6.80
CA PHE A 160 23.60 15.73 -7.08
C PHE A 160 24.38 16.59 -6.08
N ALA A 161 24.27 16.32 -4.78
CA ALA A 161 25.02 17.04 -3.75
C ALA A 161 26.54 16.93 -3.94
N LYS A 162 27.04 15.72 -4.27
CA LYS A 162 28.46 15.49 -4.56
C LYS A 162 28.93 16.23 -5.81
N GLU A 163 28.10 16.29 -6.84
CA GLU A 163 28.39 17.00 -8.08
C GLU A 163 28.34 18.53 -7.89
N GLY A 164 27.33 19.04 -7.19
CA GLY A 164 27.25 20.45 -6.77
C GLY A 164 28.47 20.90 -5.96
N GLN A 165 28.93 20.08 -5.01
CA GLN A 165 30.17 20.35 -4.26
C GLN A 165 31.41 20.44 -5.15
N ARG A 166 31.49 19.71 -6.28
CA ARG A 166 32.61 19.85 -7.23
C ARG A 166 32.65 21.24 -7.86
N TYR A 167 31.49 21.83 -8.17
CA TYR A 167 31.40 23.19 -8.71
C TYR A 167 31.78 24.26 -7.69
N ILE A 168 31.53 24.00 -6.39
CA ILE A 168 31.90 24.92 -5.30
C ILE A 168 33.38 24.78 -4.93
N ALA A 169 33.92 23.55 -4.86
CA ALA A 169 35.31 23.28 -4.47
C ALA A 169 36.33 23.52 -5.59
N LYS A 170 35.89 23.42 -6.85
CA LYS A 170 36.67 23.80 -8.04
C LYS A 170 35.80 24.78 -8.84
N PRO A 171 35.62 26.03 -8.38
CA PRO A 171 35.02 27.03 -9.24
C PRO A 171 35.86 27.04 -10.50
N LEU A 172 35.24 26.75 -11.65
CA LEU A 172 35.93 26.84 -12.92
C LEU A 172 36.19 28.34 -13.11
N THR A 173 37.30 28.85 -12.59
CA THR A 173 37.81 30.17 -12.92
C THR A 173 38.17 30.07 -14.38
N LYS A 174 37.22 30.36 -15.27
CA LYS A 174 37.38 30.28 -16.72
C LYS A 174 38.43 31.27 -17.26
N TYR A 175 39.13 32.01 -16.39
CA TYR A 175 40.19 32.95 -16.74
C TYR A 175 41.33 32.89 -15.72
N ALA A 176 42.57 32.79 -16.22
CA ALA A 176 43.79 32.89 -15.44
C ALA A 176 44.10 34.33 -14.96
N THR A 177 43.33 35.30 -15.45
CA THR A 177 43.37 36.71 -15.08
C THR A 177 42.09 37.01 -14.30
N GLY A 178 42.19 37.41 -13.04
CA GLY A 178 41.08 37.56 -12.07
C GLY A 178 40.02 38.62 -12.41
N VAL A 179 39.38 38.53 -13.58
CA VAL A 179 38.27 39.38 -14.00
C VAL A 179 37.12 38.48 -14.41
N THR A 180 36.03 38.54 -13.65
CA THR A 180 34.79 37.81 -13.93
C THR A 180 34.00 38.54 -15.02
N PRO A 181 33.71 37.93 -16.19
CA PRO A 181 32.85 38.54 -17.19
C PRO A 181 31.41 38.58 -16.65
N GLY A 182 30.80 39.77 -16.66
CA GLY A 182 29.41 39.97 -16.23
C GLY A 182 29.24 40.74 -14.91
N ARG A 183 30.32 41.07 -14.19
CA ARG A 183 30.21 42.07 -13.10
C ARG A 183 30.20 43.46 -13.73
N HIS A 184 29.02 44.08 -13.80
CA HIS A 184 28.91 45.49 -14.17
C HIS A 184 29.87 46.29 -13.27
N LYS A 185 30.79 47.05 -13.88
CA LYS A 185 31.63 47.97 -13.11
C LYS A 185 30.71 48.90 -12.34
N ALA A 186 30.92 49.03 -11.04
CA ALA A 186 30.25 50.06 -10.25
C ALA A 186 30.77 51.40 -10.77
N VAL A 187 29.94 52.08 -11.56
CA VAL A 187 30.21 53.43 -12.06
C VAL A 187 30.26 54.34 -10.85
N THR A 188 31.45 54.77 -10.46
CA THR A 188 31.61 55.69 -9.34
C THR A 188 31.15 57.08 -9.78
N PHE A 189 30.45 57.82 -8.92
CA PHE A 189 29.87 59.13 -9.27
C PHE A 189 30.90 60.16 -9.81
N ALA A 190 32.19 59.96 -9.51
CA ALA A 190 33.29 60.74 -10.06
C ALA A 190 33.35 60.69 -11.60
N GLU A 191 32.86 59.62 -12.22
CA GLU A 191 32.82 59.46 -13.68
C GLU A 191 31.74 60.33 -14.34
N PHE A 192 30.73 60.79 -13.57
CA PHE A 192 29.65 61.66 -14.06
C PHE A 192 29.90 63.16 -13.84
N LEU A 193 30.99 63.53 -13.17
CA LEU A 193 31.33 64.94 -13.03
C LEU A 193 31.97 65.44 -14.34
N PRO A 194 31.53 66.60 -14.87
CA PRO A 194 32.24 67.26 -15.96
C PRO A 194 33.70 67.44 -15.57
N LYS A 195 34.63 67.05 -16.44
CA LYS A 195 36.06 67.27 -16.19
C LYS A 195 36.32 68.77 -16.27
N ILE A 196 36.15 69.46 -15.15
CA ILE A 196 36.56 70.86 -15.01
C ILE A 196 38.07 70.86 -15.15
N SER A 197 38.55 71.32 -16.30
CA SER A 197 39.95 71.60 -16.57
C SER A 197 40.47 72.52 -15.47
N LYS A 198 41.24 71.98 -14.54
CA LYS A 198 42.08 72.80 -13.67
C LYS A 198 43.40 73.02 -14.39
N GLU A 199 43.48 74.12 -15.10
CA GLU A 199 44.75 74.75 -15.43
C GLU A 199 45.53 75.02 -14.13
N GLY A 200 46.77 74.51 -14.11
CA GLY A 200 47.88 75.09 -13.35
C GLY A 200 47.88 74.94 -11.82
N LYS A 201 48.60 73.94 -11.32
CA LYS A 201 49.78 74.17 -10.46
C LYS A 201 50.63 72.91 -10.33
N LYS A 202 51.78 72.91 -11.01
CA LYS A 202 52.93 72.08 -10.62
C LYS A 202 53.32 72.48 -9.19
N ARG A 203 53.08 71.60 -8.22
CA ARG A 203 53.86 71.57 -6.98
C ARG A 203 54.63 70.26 -7.00
N GLY A 204 55.91 70.37 -7.33
CA GLY A 204 56.83 69.24 -7.29
C GLY A 204 57.30 68.91 -5.88
N ARG A 205 58.07 67.82 -5.85
CA ARG A 205 59.03 67.35 -4.84
C ARG A 205 58.50 66.53 -3.67
N GLY A 206 58.88 65.25 -3.72
CA GLY A 206 58.91 64.33 -2.60
C GLY A 206 59.51 62.98 -3.02
N ARG A 207 60.80 62.95 -3.36
CA ARG A 207 61.60 61.71 -3.41
C ARG A 207 61.86 61.27 -1.97
N GLY A 208 61.45 60.06 -1.59
CA GLY A 208 61.87 59.41 -0.35
C GLY A 208 62.08 57.92 -0.61
N ARG A 209 63.36 57.53 -0.78
CA ARG A 209 63.86 56.16 -0.69
C ARG A 209 64.35 55.97 0.74
N SER A 210 63.93 54.86 1.38
CA SER A 210 64.64 54.01 2.37
C SER A 210 63.68 52.82 2.58
N ARG A 211 63.93 51.55 2.24
CA ARG A 211 65.08 50.66 2.45
C ARG A 211 65.53 50.66 3.91
N ASP A 212 65.01 49.70 4.66
CA ASP A 212 65.72 49.02 5.73
C ASP A 212 65.31 47.54 5.68
N GLN A 213 66.32 46.71 5.42
CA GLN A 213 66.41 45.27 5.70
C GLN A 213 67.30 45.13 6.95
N GLU A 214 67.28 43.94 7.56
CA GLU A 214 67.97 43.46 8.78
C GLU A 214 67.15 43.67 10.06
N ALA A 215 66.96 42.66 10.92
CA ALA A 215 67.68 41.39 11.12
C ALA A 215 66.73 40.19 11.30
#